data_AF-A0A6C0JER3-F1
#
_entry.id   AF-A0A6C0JER3-F1
#
_cell.length_a   1.000
_cell.length_b   1.000
_cell.length_c   1.000
_cell.angle_alpha   90.00
_cell.angle_beta   90.00
_cell.angle_gamma   90.00
#
_symmetry.space_group_name_H-M   'P 1'
#
loop_
_entity.id
_entity.type
_entity.pdbx_description
1 polymer ?
#
loop_
_entity_poly.entity_id
_entity_poly.type
_entity_poly.pdbx_seq_one_letter_code
_entity_poly.pdbx_strand_id
1 'polypeptide(L)'
;MIENLSGLLRAYPIIIYFGCLVGYFTSENIDLLMLIVAIAFNELINNFLKYKICAPLMGDKRWTILGYGPRPKAAKHCGLFVKPNSNGIPKGSYGMPSGHSQSAIFFSTYMILHLINSNYNKLTKNAGIGLFSILGIMVMYSRVYLKCHTIQQVLIGGLLGGILGALYFKNKDRIKERIKDIIK
;
A
#
# COMPACT_ATOMS: atom_id res chain seq x y z
N MET A 1 -20.39 12.35 -5.16
CA MET A 1 -19.07 12.27 -5.85
C MET A 1 -17.91 11.99 -4.89
N ILE A 2 -17.71 12.80 -3.84
CA ILE A 2 -16.60 12.65 -2.86
C ILE A 2 -16.68 11.32 -2.09
N GLU A 3 -17.89 10.87 -1.74
CA GLU A 3 -18.09 9.59 -1.03
C GLU A 3 -17.71 8.38 -1.89
N ASN A 4 -18.11 8.38 -3.17
CA ASN A 4 -17.76 7.32 -4.12
C ASN A 4 -16.24 7.23 -4.32
N LEU A 5 -15.58 8.39 -4.46
CA LEU A 5 -14.12 8.46 -4.56
C LEU A 5 -13.44 7.92 -3.29
N SER A 6 -13.97 8.27 -2.12
CA SER A 6 -13.47 7.75 -0.84
C SER A 6 -13.63 6.23 -0.73
N GLY A 7 -14.73 5.67 -1.25
CA GLY A 7 -14.95 4.23 -1.35
C GLY A 7 -13.89 3.56 -2.23
N LEU A 8 -13.63 4.12 -3.42
CA LEU A 8 -12.61 3.61 -4.34
C LEU A 8 -11.21 3.61 -3.69
N LEU A 9 -10.84 4.70 -3.02
CA LEU A 9 -9.53 4.82 -2.36
C LEU A 9 -9.38 3.89 -1.15
N ARG A 10 -10.47 3.49 -0.49
CA ARG A 10 -10.44 2.44 0.56
C ARG A 10 -10.23 1.06 -0.04
N ALA A 11 -10.86 0.78 -1.18
CA ALA A 11 -10.75 -0.47 -1.90
C ALA A 11 -9.43 -0.60 -2.69
N TYR A 12 -8.62 0.46 -2.76
CA TYR A 12 -7.38 0.50 -3.55
C TYR A 12 -6.46 -0.72 -3.37
N PRO A 13 -6.21 -1.23 -2.14
CA PRO A 13 -5.42 -2.45 -1.97
C PRO A 13 -6.01 -3.68 -2.70
N ILE A 14 -7.33 -3.82 -2.75
CA ILE A 14 -7.98 -4.90 -3.53
C ILE A 14 -7.89 -4.63 -5.03
N ILE A 15 -8.06 -3.36 -5.43
CA ILE A 15 -7.99 -2.95 -6.83
C ILE A 15 -6.62 -3.29 -7.43
N ILE A 16 -5.52 -3.11 -6.69
CA ILE A 16 -4.18 -3.48 -7.18
C ILE A 16 -4.03 -5.00 -7.36
N TYR A 17 -4.54 -5.84 -6.44
CA TYR A 17 -4.53 -7.29 -6.64
C TYR A 17 -5.34 -7.70 -7.85
N PHE A 18 -6.57 -7.19 -7.96
CA PHE A 18 -7.45 -7.50 -9.07
C PHE A 18 -6.86 -7.04 -10.41
N GLY A 19 -6.28 -5.84 -10.46
CA GLY A 19 -5.61 -5.32 -11.64
C GLY A 19 -4.41 -6.18 -12.07
N CYS A 20 -3.60 -6.65 -11.11
CA CYS A 20 -2.49 -7.57 -11.41
C CYS A 20 -3.00 -8.93 -11.92
N LEU A 21 -4.08 -9.44 -11.34
CA LEU A 21 -4.65 -10.73 -11.71
C LEU A 21 -5.24 -10.69 -13.13
N VAL A 22 -6.05 -9.66 -13.42
CA VAL A 22 -6.58 -9.43 -14.78
C VAL A 22 -5.44 -9.23 -15.76
N GLY A 23 -4.44 -8.42 -15.41
CA GLY A 23 -3.26 -8.20 -16.24
C GLY A 23 -2.48 -9.48 -16.53
N TYR A 24 -2.39 -10.40 -15.56
CA TYR A 24 -1.77 -11.71 -15.77
C TYR A 24 -2.55 -12.53 -16.79
N PHE A 25 -3.87 -12.65 -16.64
CA PHE A 25 -4.69 -13.43 -17.58
C PHE A 25 -4.75 -12.83 -18.99
N THR A 26 -4.50 -11.53 -19.16
CA THR A 26 -4.48 -10.90 -20.49
C THR A 26 -3.12 -10.90 -21.16
N SER A 27 -2.03 -10.94 -20.40
CA SER A 27 -0.65 -10.82 -20.92
C SER A 27 0.22 -12.05 -20.71
N GLU A 28 -0.24 -13.01 -19.91
CA GLU A 28 0.50 -14.17 -19.41
C GLU A 28 1.82 -13.80 -18.70
N ASN A 29 1.95 -12.54 -18.26
CA ASN A 29 3.16 -12.04 -17.64
C ASN A 29 3.25 -12.46 -16.17
N ILE A 30 4.05 -13.49 -15.90
CA ILE A 30 4.27 -14.03 -14.55
C ILE A 30 4.78 -12.99 -13.53
N ASP A 31 5.42 -11.90 -13.97
CA ASP A 31 5.87 -10.83 -13.06
C ASP A 31 4.68 -10.22 -12.30
N LEU A 32 3.46 -10.24 -12.88
CA LEU A 32 2.24 -9.77 -12.23
C LEU A 32 1.75 -10.71 -11.13
N LEU A 33 1.88 -12.04 -11.31
CA LEU A 33 1.60 -13.00 -10.22
C LEU A 33 2.62 -12.85 -9.09
N MET A 34 3.90 -12.70 -9.43
CA MET A 34 4.93 -12.44 -8.42
C MET A 34 4.68 -11.13 -7.68
N LEU A 35 4.18 -10.11 -8.38
CA LEU A 35 3.81 -8.83 -7.75
C LEU A 35 2.65 -8.99 -6.76
N ILE A 36 1.64 -9.81 -7.06
CA ILE A 36 0.57 -10.16 -6.11
C ILE A 36 1.16 -10.75 -4.83
N VAL A 37 2.05 -11.74 -4.98
CA VAL A 37 2.74 -12.37 -3.83
C VAL A 37 3.55 -11.33 -3.04
N ALA A 38 4.25 -10.42 -3.73
CA ALA A 38 5.03 -9.37 -3.09
C ALA A 38 4.18 -8.34 -2.34
N ILE A 39 3.01 -7.96 -2.87
CA ILE A 39 2.06 -7.07 -2.18
C ILE A 39 1.52 -7.76 -0.92
N ALA A 40 1.17 -9.05 -1.00
CA ALA A 40 0.72 -9.82 0.16
C ALA A 40 1.80 -9.90 1.24
N PHE A 41 3.05 -10.14 0.85
CA PHE A 41 4.18 -10.13 1.78
C PHE A 41 4.41 -8.73 2.40
N ASN A 42 4.26 -7.67 1.62
CA ASN A 42 4.30 -6.30 2.12
C ASN A 42 3.22 -6.03 3.18
N GLU A 43 2.01 -6.56 3.02
CA GLU A 43 0.96 -6.46 4.04
C GLU A 43 1.29 -7.25 5.31
N LEU A 44 1.90 -8.43 5.18
CA LEU A 44 2.40 -9.21 6.32
C LEU A 44 3.46 -8.42 7.09
N ILE A 45 4.40 -7.77 6.39
CA ILE A 45 5.39 -6.87 7.02
C ILE A 45 4.68 -5.71 7.73
N ASN A 46 3.69 -5.07 7.11
CA ASN A 46 2.95 -3.99 7.76
C ASN A 46 2.29 -4.45 9.07
N ASN A 47 1.65 -5.62 9.06
CA ASN A 47 1.00 -6.19 10.24
C ASN A 47 2.02 -6.56 11.32
N PHE A 48 3.14 -7.15 10.95
CA PHE A 48 4.24 -7.44 11.85
C PHE A 48 4.77 -6.15 12.50
N LEU A 49 5.13 -5.15 11.71
CA LEU A 49 5.62 -3.86 12.21
C LEU A 49 4.59 -3.21 13.12
N LYS A 50 3.33 -3.20 12.73
CA LYS A 50 2.23 -2.60 13.51
C LYS A 50 2.09 -3.22 14.89
N TYR A 51 1.93 -4.54 14.98
CA TYR A 51 1.54 -5.21 16.22
C TYR A 51 2.70 -5.77 17.04
N LYS A 52 3.83 -6.10 16.40
CA LYS A 52 5.00 -6.66 17.10
C LYS A 52 6.06 -5.62 17.43
N ILE A 53 6.12 -4.51 16.67
CA ILE A 53 7.13 -3.46 16.88
C ILE A 53 6.48 -2.18 17.40
N CYS A 54 5.64 -1.52 16.60
CA CYS A 54 5.17 -0.19 16.92
C CYS A 54 4.20 -0.17 18.10
N ALA A 55 3.26 -1.12 18.20
CA ALA A 55 2.32 -1.18 19.32
C ALA A 55 3.00 -1.38 20.69
N PRO A 56 3.92 -2.35 20.87
CA PRO A 56 4.69 -2.47 22.11
C PRO A 56 5.62 -1.28 22.38
N LEU A 57 6.26 -0.73 21.34
CA LEU A 57 7.26 0.31 21.48
C LEU A 57 6.67 1.68 21.86
N MET A 58 5.62 2.12 21.15
CA MET A 58 5.06 3.45 21.38
C MET A 58 3.89 3.42 22.37
N GLY A 59 3.16 2.31 22.49
CA GLY A 59 1.93 2.23 23.26
C GLY A 59 0.98 3.37 22.89
N ASP A 60 0.41 4.03 23.89
CA ASP A 60 -0.44 5.22 23.72
C ASP A 60 0.34 6.55 23.81
N LYS A 61 1.68 6.49 23.90
CA LYS A 61 2.52 7.69 24.08
C LYS A 61 2.59 8.49 22.78
N ARG A 62 2.64 9.82 22.92
CA ARG A 62 2.89 10.75 21.82
C ARG A 62 4.38 11.05 21.74
N TRP A 63 4.98 10.73 20.60
CA TRP A 63 6.35 11.05 20.24
C TRP A 63 6.38 12.38 19.47
N THR A 64 7.43 13.17 19.66
CA THR A 64 7.59 14.49 19.04
C THR A 64 7.63 14.41 17.51
N ILE A 65 8.44 13.49 16.98
CA ILE A 65 8.64 13.34 15.52
C ILE A 65 7.64 12.34 14.91
N LEU A 66 7.51 11.16 15.52
CA LEU A 66 6.70 10.07 14.95
C LEU A 66 5.19 10.20 15.23
N GLY A 67 4.78 11.17 16.04
CA GLY A 67 3.39 11.32 16.45
C GLY A 67 2.97 10.21 17.42
N TYR A 68 1.76 9.69 17.27
CA TYR A 68 1.24 8.63 18.15
C TYR A 68 0.82 7.38 17.37
N GLY A 69 0.86 6.26 18.07
CA GLY A 69 0.61 4.93 17.54
C GLY A 69 -0.87 4.58 17.29
N PRO A 70 -1.76 4.80 18.27
CA PRO A 70 -3.19 4.49 18.13
C PRO A 70 -3.84 5.26 16.98
N ARG A 71 -4.99 4.78 16.51
CA ARG A 71 -5.79 5.56 15.55
C ARG A 71 -6.35 6.84 16.20
N PRO A 72 -6.64 7.89 15.40
CA PRO A 72 -7.36 9.05 15.90
C PRO A 72 -8.72 8.67 16.51
N LYS A 73 -9.15 9.36 17.58
CA LYS A 73 -10.41 9.06 18.30
C LYS A 73 -11.66 9.10 17.41
N ALA A 74 -11.63 9.92 16.35
CA ALA A 74 -12.73 10.07 15.39
C ALA A 74 -12.70 9.04 14.24
N ALA A 75 -11.79 8.07 14.26
CA ALA A 75 -11.63 7.09 13.19
C ALA A 75 -12.90 6.23 13.06
N LYS A 76 -13.45 6.16 11.84
CA LYS A 76 -14.59 5.30 11.52
C LYS A 76 -14.41 4.64 10.15
N HIS A 77 -14.89 3.40 10.04
CA HIS A 77 -14.93 2.62 8.80
C HIS A 77 -13.57 2.52 8.08
N CYS A 78 -12.48 2.37 8.82
CA CYS A 78 -11.13 2.40 8.27
C CYS A 78 -10.69 1.14 7.52
N GLY A 79 -11.58 0.17 7.33
CA GLY A 79 -11.33 -1.03 6.53
C GLY A 79 -11.38 -0.76 5.02
N LEU A 80 -11.36 -1.85 4.26
CA LEU A 80 -11.46 -1.86 2.79
C LEU A 80 -12.89 -1.48 2.35
N PHE A 81 -13.89 -1.96 3.09
CA PHE A 81 -15.30 -1.69 2.83
C PHE A 81 -16.01 -1.13 4.06
N VAL A 82 -17.06 -0.35 3.82
CA VAL A 82 -17.97 0.09 4.87
C VAL A 82 -18.86 -1.09 5.24
N LYS A 83 -18.82 -1.52 6.50
CA LYS A 83 -19.75 -2.53 7.01
C LYS A 83 -21.09 -1.87 7.34
N PRO A 84 -22.18 -2.18 6.61
CA PRO A 84 -23.50 -1.68 6.96
C PRO A 84 -23.88 -2.15 8.37
N ASN A 85 -24.66 -1.34 9.09
CA ASN A 85 -25.13 -1.63 10.45
C ASN A 85 -24.04 -1.77 11.53
N SER A 86 -22.82 -1.25 11.27
CA SER A 86 -21.78 -1.11 12.30
C SER A 86 -21.60 0.35 12.71
N ASN A 87 -21.29 0.60 13.99
CA ASN A 87 -20.89 1.95 14.45
C ASN A 87 -19.58 2.46 13.82
N GLY A 88 -18.92 1.61 13.02
CA GLY A 88 -17.72 1.92 12.27
C GLY A 88 -16.46 2.07 13.11
N ILE A 89 -16.56 1.98 14.45
CA ILE A 89 -15.45 2.25 15.36
C ILE A 89 -14.43 1.10 15.24
N PRO A 90 -13.18 1.38 14.81
CA PRO A 90 -12.13 0.38 14.78
C PRO A 90 -11.75 0.00 16.22
N LYS A 91 -12.27 -1.13 16.74
CA LYS A 91 -11.97 -1.59 18.11
C LYS A 91 -10.47 -1.81 18.29
N GLY A 92 -9.86 -1.14 19.28
CA GLY A 92 -8.48 -1.37 19.73
C GLY A 92 -7.40 -1.30 18.65
N SER A 93 -7.67 -0.67 17.50
CA SER A 93 -6.78 -0.82 16.35
C SER A 93 -5.66 0.21 16.36
N TYR A 94 -4.44 -0.29 16.20
CA TYR A 94 -3.25 0.52 16.09
C TYR A 94 -3.12 1.11 14.67
N GLY A 95 -2.77 2.38 14.56
CA GLY A 95 -2.74 3.13 13.31
C GLY A 95 -1.36 3.20 12.65
N MET A 96 -0.29 3.01 13.41
CA MET A 96 1.10 3.12 12.95
C MET A 96 1.70 1.75 12.59
N PRO A 97 2.31 1.56 11.40
CA PRO A 97 2.20 2.40 10.19
C PRO A 97 0.89 2.14 9.40
N SER A 98 0.49 3.08 8.55
CA SER A 98 -0.68 2.94 7.68
C SER A 98 -0.48 1.87 6.60
N GLY A 99 -1.29 0.81 6.60
CA GLY A 99 -1.22 -0.29 5.63
C GLY A 99 -1.69 0.09 4.23
N HIS A 100 -2.74 0.92 4.12
CA HIS A 100 -3.19 1.50 2.85
C HIS A 100 -2.08 2.33 2.19
N SER A 101 -1.41 3.17 2.98
CA SER A 101 -0.32 4.02 2.48
C SER A 101 0.88 3.17 2.05
N GLN A 102 1.25 2.16 2.85
CA GLN A 102 2.35 1.26 2.53
C GLN A 102 2.10 0.49 1.23
N SER A 103 0.92 -0.11 1.08
CA SER A 103 0.58 -0.90 -0.12
C SER A 103 0.45 -0.02 -1.37
N ALA A 104 -0.15 1.17 -1.25
CA ALA A 104 -0.28 2.09 -2.38
C ALA A 104 1.07 2.59 -2.86
N ILE A 105 1.95 3.03 -1.96
CA ILE A 105 3.28 3.51 -2.34
C ILE A 105 4.21 2.37 -2.78
N PHE A 106 4.08 1.16 -2.22
CA PHE A 106 4.75 -0.03 -2.75
C PHE A 106 4.44 -0.24 -4.22
N PHE A 107 3.14 -0.31 -4.56
CA PHE A 107 2.69 -0.55 -5.93
C PHE A 107 3.08 0.60 -6.85
N SER A 108 2.85 1.86 -6.45
CA SER A 108 3.24 3.03 -7.24
C SER A 108 4.74 3.06 -7.51
N THR A 109 5.58 2.75 -6.51
CA THR A 109 7.04 2.72 -6.67
C THR A 109 7.47 1.64 -7.65
N TYR A 110 6.92 0.42 -7.51
CA TYR A 110 7.18 -0.66 -8.46
C TYR A 110 6.82 -0.27 -9.89
N MET A 111 5.62 0.28 -10.10
CA MET A 111 5.15 0.67 -11.44
C MET A 111 5.97 1.81 -12.03
N ILE A 112 6.34 2.81 -11.23
CA ILE A 112 7.20 3.91 -11.65
C ILE A 112 8.56 3.39 -12.09
N LEU A 113 9.20 2.54 -11.29
CA LEU A 113 10.50 1.96 -11.64
C LEU A 113 10.41 1.08 -12.89
N HIS A 114 9.34 0.30 -13.03
CA HIS A 114 9.09 -0.49 -14.23
C HIS A 114 8.95 0.39 -15.48
N LEU A 115 8.20 1.49 -15.41
CA LEU A 115 8.07 2.45 -16.52
C LEU A 115 9.40 3.13 -16.86
N ILE A 116 10.19 3.52 -15.85
CA ILE A 116 11.50 4.13 -16.08
C ILE A 116 12.41 3.18 -16.88
N ASN A 117 12.39 1.88 -16.54
CA ASN A 117 13.22 0.84 -17.13
C ASN A 117 12.61 0.17 -18.37
N SER A 118 11.46 0.61 -18.87
CA SER A 118 10.84 0.05 -20.08
C SER A 118 11.28 0.76 -21.36
N ASN A 119 10.93 0.20 -22.51
CA ASN A 119 11.15 0.79 -23.83
C ASN A 119 10.02 1.72 -24.30
N TYR A 120 9.10 2.13 -23.39
CA TYR A 120 8.01 3.04 -23.75
C TYR A 120 8.52 4.45 -24.11
N ASN A 121 7.76 5.16 -24.93
CA ASN A 121 8.07 6.55 -25.27
C ASN A 121 7.97 7.47 -24.04
N LYS A 122 8.63 8.63 -24.12
CA LYS A 122 8.73 9.61 -23.01
C LYS A 122 7.35 10.07 -22.50
N LEU A 123 6.39 10.25 -23.41
CA LEU A 123 5.03 10.66 -23.05
C LEU A 123 4.35 9.61 -22.16
N THR A 124 4.42 8.34 -22.55
CA THR A 124 3.84 7.21 -21.81
C THR A 124 4.49 7.06 -20.45
N LYS A 125 5.84 7.17 -20.38
CA LYS A 125 6.57 7.15 -19.10
C LYS A 125 6.11 8.27 -18.18
N ASN A 126 6.10 9.52 -18.68
CA ASN A 126 5.73 10.68 -17.87
C ASN A 126 4.27 10.62 -17.40
N ALA A 127 3.34 10.23 -18.29
CA ALA A 127 1.93 10.07 -17.96
C ALA A 127 1.72 8.99 -16.90
N GLY A 128 2.36 7.83 -17.05
CA GLY A 128 2.30 6.74 -16.09
C GLY A 128 2.92 7.10 -14.74
N ILE A 129 4.07 7.77 -14.72
CA ILE A 129 4.72 8.27 -13.50
C ILE A 129 3.81 9.24 -12.76
N GLY A 130 3.21 10.20 -13.48
CA GLY A 130 2.24 11.14 -12.93
C GLY A 130 1.03 10.42 -12.33
N LEU A 131 0.44 9.48 -13.09
CA LEU A 131 -0.72 8.69 -12.65
C LEU A 131 -0.44 7.92 -11.36
N PHE A 132 0.61 7.11 -11.31
CA PHE A 132 0.91 6.28 -10.14
C PHE A 132 1.32 7.13 -8.92
N SER A 133 1.98 8.27 -9.13
CA SER A 133 2.29 9.22 -8.06
C SER A 133 1.03 9.83 -7.47
N ILE A 134 0.12 10.33 -8.32
CA ILE A 134 -1.16 10.92 -7.90
C ILE A 134 -2.01 9.88 -7.18
N LEU A 135 -2.15 8.66 -7.70
CA LEU A 135 -2.92 7.60 -7.04
C LEU A 135 -2.38 7.28 -5.64
N GLY A 136 -1.06 7.13 -5.49
CA GLY A 136 -0.42 6.87 -4.21
C GLY A 136 -0.70 7.99 -3.19
N ILE A 137 -0.51 9.25 -3.61
CA ILE A 137 -0.77 10.43 -2.78
C ILE A 137 -2.25 10.55 -2.42
N MET A 138 -3.16 10.30 -3.36
CA MET A 138 -4.61 10.34 -3.11
C MET A 138 -5.05 9.28 -2.10
N VAL A 139 -4.48 8.07 -2.16
CA VAL A 139 -4.73 7.06 -1.12
C VAL A 139 -4.23 7.55 0.23
N MET A 140 -3.00 8.07 0.34
CA MET A 140 -2.48 8.62 1.59
C MET A 140 -3.36 9.75 2.15
N TYR A 141 -3.72 10.71 1.31
CA TYR A 141 -4.59 11.83 1.66
C TYR A 141 -5.95 11.34 2.17
N SER A 142 -6.56 10.35 1.48
CA SER A 142 -7.85 9.79 1.90
C SER A 142 -7.84 9.26 3.33
N ARG A 143 -6.70 8.70 3.79
CA ARG A 143 -6.59 8.15 5.14
C ARG A 143 -6.62 9.22 6.21
N VAL A 144 -6.06 10.40 5.92
CA VAL A 144 -6.07 11.57 6.80
C VAL A 144 -7.44 12.25 6.73
N TYR A 145 -7.97 12.45 5.53
CA TYR A 145 -9.30 13.04 5.30
C TYR A 145 -10.41 12.28 6.03
N LEU A 146 -10.37 10.94 5.96
CA LEU A 146 -11.32 10.06 6.65
C LEU A 146 -11.03 9.89 8.16
N LYS A 147 -10.04 10.61 8.69
CA LYS A 147 -9.61 10.56 10.11
C LYS A 147 -9.18 9.17 10.57
N CYS A 148 -8.79 8.30 9.64
CA CYS A 148 -8.38 6.93 9.92
C CYS A 148 -6.93 6.83 10.38
N HIS A 149 -6.09 7.79 9.96
CA HIS A 149 -4.68 7.87 10.29
C HIS A 149 -4.23 9.33 10.46
N THR A 150 -3.15 9.52 11.20
CA THR A 150 -2.43 10.80 11.23
C THR A 150 -1.53 10.98 10.01
N ILE A 151 -1.06 12.21 9.77
CA ILE A 151 -0.10 12.49 8.69
C ILE A 151 1.17 11.65 8.88
N GLN A 152 1.69 11.54 10.11
CA GLN A 152 2.89 10.75 10.41
C GLN A 152 2.68 9.26 10.10
N GLN A 153 1.51 8.70 10.45
CA GLN A 153 1.18 7.30 10.16
C GLN A 153 1.13 6.99 8.66
N VAL A 154 0.61 7.92 7.85
CA VAL A 154 0.58 7.75 6.39
C VAL A 154 1.95 7.95 5.76
N LEU A 155 2.75 8.92 6.23
CA LEU A 155 4.11 9.16 5.74
C LEU A 155 5.05 8.00 6.03
N ILE A 156 5.05 7.47 7.26
CA ILE A 156 5.89 6.31 7.62
C ILE A 156 5.46 5.06 6.85
N GLY A 157 4.14 4.83 6.73
CA GLY A 157 3.62 3.75 5.89
C GLY A 157 4.08 3.90 4.43
N GLY A 158 3.93 5.09 3.85
CA GLY A 158 4.37 5.38 2.49
C GLY A 158 5.88 5.18 2.28
N LEU A 159 6.72 5.65 3.21
CA LEU A 159 8.16 5.47 3.17
C LEU A 159 8.56 3.98 3.17
N LEU A 160 7.99 3.19 4.08
CA LEU A 160 8.20 1.74 4.13
C LEU A 160 7.77 1.07 2.83
N GLY A 161 6.62 1.49 2.29
CA GLY A 161 6.11 1.00 1.01
C GLY A 161 7.05 1.28 -0.14
N GLY A 162 7.58 2.50 -0.23
CA GLY A 162 8.53 2.90 -1.26
C GLY A 162 9.83 2.12 -1.18
N ILE A 163 10.38 1.95 0.02
CA ILE A 163 11.59 1.14 0.24
C ILE A 163 11.36 -0.31 -0.20
N LEU A 164 10.27 -0.94 0.26
CA LEU A 164 9.97 -2.33 -0.07
C LEU A 164 9.68 -2.51 -1.57
N GLY A 165 8.98 -1.56 -2.21
CA GLY A 165 8.69 -1.58 -3.64
C GLY A 165 9.95 -1.47 -4.48
N ALA A 166 10.87 -0.58 -4.11
CA ALA A 166 12.16 -0.44 -4.77
C ALA A 166 13.06 -1.68 -4.58
N LEU A 167 13.10 -2.23 -3.35
CA LEU A 167 13.83 -3.46 -3.05
C LEU A 167 13.29 -4.65 -3.84
N TYR A 168 11.96 -4.79 -3.92
CA TYR A 168 11.34 -5.84 -4.72
C TYR A 168 11.68 -5.69 -6.20
N PHE A 169 11.51 -4.50 -6.77
CA PHE A 169 11.84 -4.24 -8.18
C PHE A 169 13.28 -4.62 -8.51
N LYS A 170 14.24 -4.25 -7.65
CA LYS A 170 15.67 -4.58 -7.84
C LYS A 170 15.97 -6.08 -7.82
N ASN A 171 15.17 -6.88 -7.10
CA ASN A 171 15.44 -8.31 -6.88
C ASN A 171 14.48 -9.25 -7.63
N LYS A 172 13.47 -8.72 -8.34
CA LYS A 172 12.39 -9.53 -8.93
C LYS A 172 12.90 -10.61 -9.88
N ASP A 173 13.91 -10.31 -10.71
CA ASP A 173 14.41 -11.26 -11.70
C ASP A 173 15.19 -12.41 -11.03
N ARG A 174 15.99 -12.10 -10.00
CA ARG A 174 16.67 -13.10 -9.17
C ARG A 174 15.68 -14.01 -8.43
N ILE A 175 14.58 -13.44 -7.93
CA ILE A 175 13.51 -14.23 -7.28
C ILE A 175 12.87 -15.16 -8.30
N LYS A 176 12.60 -14.66 -9.51
CA LYS A 176 12.00 -15.43 -10.62
C LYS A 176 12.87 -16.61 -11.04
N GLU A 177 14.19 -16.41 -11.14
CA GLU A 177 15.15 -17.48 -11.43
C GLU A 177 15.10 -18.57 -10.35
N ARG A 178 15.18 -18.19 -9.07
CA ARG A 178 15.10 -19.16 -7.96
C ARG A 178 13.81 -19.95 -7.94
N ILE A 179 12.68 -19.32 -8.26
CA ILE A 179 11.38 -20.02 -8.35
C ILE A 179 11.40 -21.08 -9.45
N LYS A 180 11.99 -20.75 -10.61
CA LYS A 180 12.13 -21.72 -11.72
C LYS A 180 13.00 -22.90 -11.33
N ASP A 181 14.07 -22.68 -10.56
CA ASP A 181 14.95 -23.76 -10.10
C ASP A 181 14.27 -24.71 -9.11
N ILE A 182 13.29 -24.22 -8.32
CA ILE A 182 12.54 -25.04 -7.36
C ILE A 182 11.46 -25.90 -8.03
N ILE A 183 10.93 -25.44 -9.17
CA ILE A 183 9.81 -26.10 -9.89
C ILE A 183 10.32 -27.12 -10.93
N LYS A 184 11.61 -27.07 -11.28
CA LYS A 184 12.26 -28.11 -12.08
C LYS A 184 12.51 -29.37 -11.27
#